data_AF-A0A9X3IIH7-F1
#
_entry.id   AF-A0A9X3IIH7-F1
#
_cell.length_a   1.000
_cell.length_b   1.000
_cell.length_c   1.000
_cell.angle_alpha   90.00
_cell.angle_beta   90.00
_cell.angle_gamma   90.00
#
_symmetry.space_group_name_H-M   'P 1'
#
loop_
_entity.id
_entity.type
_entity.pdbx_description
1 polymer ?
#
loop_
_entity_poly.entity_id
_entity_poly.type
_entity_poly.pdbx_seq_one_letter_code
_entity_poly.pdbx_strand_id
1 'polypeptide(L)'
;MFLWGNRLHFNLSPLILFILIAVGVGYGCYSTVRHVQAVNQLNEARKALGDIRTVLIWSSAQYPHNAIKTCNFKNIQQASAHAEFQKINQLFDWNVSVQQQTQYLERIKVFAINDLQTCMIKVYFKYDHSVSDDLAGKYIAYRYDLKNNKTECLTNIEKYSLVKFCTR
;
A
#
# COMPACT_ATOMS: atom_id res chain seq x y z
N MET A 1 35.04 54.11 -40.86
CA MET A 1 35.51 53.99 -39.46
C MET A 1 34.78 52.81 -38.84
N PHE A 2 35.47 51.67 -38.71
CA PHE A 2 34.98 50.44 -38.11
C PHE A 2 34.81 50.61 -36.60
N LEU A 3 33.80 49.97 -36.01
CA LEU A 3 33.88 49.16 -34.77
C LEU A 3 32.49 48.66 -34.38
N TRP A 4 32.02 47.60 -35.05
CA TRP A 4 31.09 46.65 -34.46
C TRP A 4 31.94 45.60 -33.74
N GLY A 5 31.88 45.58 -32.41
CA GLY A 5 32.80 44.79 -31.60
C GLY A 5 32.18 44.29 -30.29
N ASN A 6 30.99 43.71 -30.33
CA ASN A 6 30.51 42.86 -29.23
C ASN A 6 30.54 41.39 -29.67
N ARG A 7 31.72 40.77 -29.58
CA ARG A 7 31.81 39.31 -29.54
C ARG A 7 31.48 38.86 -28.12
N LEU A 8 30.23 38.49 -27.87
CA LEU A 8 29.93 37.60 -26.74
C LEU A 8 30.63 36.27 -27.05
N HIS A 9 31.77 36.02 -26.39
CA HIS A 9 32.35 34.68 -26.31
C HIS A 9 31.39 33.82 -25.48
N PHE A 10 30.44 33.15 -26.14
CA PHE A 10 29.61 32.13 -25.49
C PHE A 10 30.49 30.93 -25.16
N ASN A 11 30.92 30.85 -23.90
CA ASN A 11 31.60 29.68 -23.38
C ASN A 11 30.58 28.53 -23.30
N LEU A 12 30.66 27.60 -24.26
CA LEU A 12 29.73 26.47 -24.37
C LEU A 12 29.79 25.54 -23.14
N SER A 13 30.97 25.39 -22.55
CA SER A 13 31.24 24.47 -21.45
C SER A 13 30.42 24.73 -20.17
N PRO A 14 30.36 25.96 -19.60
CA PRO A 14 29.51 26.25 -18.45
C PRO A 14 28.01 26.14 -18.76
N LEU A 15 27.61 26.41 -20.00
CA LEU A 15 26.21 26.29 -20.43
C LEU A 15 25.76 24.82 -20.48
N ILE A 16 26.59 23.92 -21.01
CA ILE A 16 26.35 22.47 -21.00
C ILE A 16 26.28 21.95 -19.57
N LEU A 17 27.22 22.37 -18.70
CA LEU A 17 27.23 21.97 -17.29
C LEU A 17 25.93 22.38 -16.58
N PHE A 18 25.46 23.62 -16.83
CA PHE A 18 24.22 24.12 -16.25
C PHE A 18 23.00 23.30 -16.70
N ILE A 19 22.91 22.94 -17.99
CA ILE A 19 21.83 22.10 -18.51
C ILE A 19 21.87 20.70 -17.87
N LEU A 20 23.04 20.08 -17.76
CA LEU A 20 23.18 18.76 -17.13
C LEU A 20 22.76 18.79 -15.65
N ILE A 21 23.13 19.84 -14.92
CA ILE A 21 22.71 20.03 -13.52
C ILE A 21 21.19 20.20 -13.46
N ALA A 22 20.61 21.06 -14.31
CA ALA A 22 19.17 21.29 -14.34
C ALA A 22 18.38 20.02 -14.67
N VAL A 23 18.83 19.22 -15.64
CA VAL A 23 18.23 17.92 -15.99
C VAL A 23 18.37 16.92 -14.83
N GLY A 24 19.55 16.86 -14.20
CA GLY A 24 19.80 15.97 -13.06
C GLY A 24 18.91 16.28 -11.86
N VAL A 25 18.80 17.56 -11.49
CA VAL A 25 17.90 18.03 -10.41
C VAL A 25 16.45 17.76 -10.77
N GLY A 26 16.03 18.10 -12.00
CA GLY A 26 14.68 17.87 -12.49
C GLY A 26 14.28 16.38 -12.42
N TYR A 27 15.17 15.49 -12.87
CA TYR A 27 14.95 14.05 -12.79
C TYR A 27 14.89 13.55 -11.33
N GLY A 28 15.75 14.07 -10.45
CA GLY A 28 15.74 13.75 -9.02
C GLY A 28 14.42 14.12 -8.34
N CYS A 29 13.93 15.34 -8.58
CA CYS A 29 12.62 15.78 -8.08
C CYS A 29 11.48 14.90 -8.62
N TYR A 30 11.47 14.63 -9.94
CA TYR A 30 10.45 13.79 -10.57
C TYR A 30 10.40 12.38 -9.97
N SER A 31 11.55 11.72 -9.83
CA SER A 31 11.66 10.39 -9.24
C SER A 31 11.18 10.37 -7.79
N THR A 32 11.51 11.41 -7.01
CA THR A 32 11.10 11.53 -5.61
C THR A 32 9.58 11.66 -5.47
N VAL A 33 8.95 12.52 -6.27
CA VAL A 33 7.49 12.70 -6.25
C VAL A 33 6.77 11.39 -6.60
N ARG A 34 7.20 10.70 -7.66
CA ARG A 34 6.67 9.38 -8.06
C ARG A 34 6.82 8.35 -6.94
N HIS A 35 7.96 8.33 -6.27
CA HIS A 35 8.20 7.40 -5.16
C HIS A 35 7.29 7.69 -3.97
N VAL A 36 7.17 8.96 -3.56
CA VAL A 36 6.29 9.36 -2.45
C VAL A 36 4.83 9.05 -2.77
N GLN A 37 4.38 9.28 -4.01
CA GLN A 37 3.03 8.91 -4.45
C GLN A 37 2.77 7.41 -4.28
N ALA A 38 3.68 6.56 -4.77
CA ALA A 38 3.55 5.11 -4.62
C ALA A 38 3.57 4.67 -3.14
N VAL A 39 4.39 5.30 -2.30
CA VAL A 39 4.40 5.03 -0.85
C VAL A 39 3.07 5.38 -0.19
N ASN A 40 2.47 6.52 -0.53
CA ASN A 40 1.18 6.93 0.02
C ASN A 40 0.06 5.97 -0.38
N GLN A 41 0.03 5.55 -1.64
CA GLN A 41 -0.93 4.56 -2.15
C GLN A 41 -0.76 3.20 -1.44
N LEU A 42 0.48 2.77 -1.22
CA LEU A 42 0.77 1.55 -0.48
C LEU A 42 0.39 1.64 1.00
N ASN A 43 0.53 2.81 1.62
CA ASN A 43 0.11 3.03 3.00
C ASN A 43 -1.41 2.89 3.16
N GLU A 44 -2.20 3.34 2.18
CA GLU A 44 -3.66 3.11 2.16
C GLU A 44 -3.98 1.60 2.15
N ALA A 45 -3.30 0.83 1.29
CA ALA A 45 -3.46 -0.63 1.26
C ALA A 45 -3.06 -1.29 2.58
N ARG A 46 -1.93 -0.87 3.17
CA ARG A 46 -1.45 -1.39 4.47
C ARG A 46 -2.39 -1.05 5.61
N LYS A 47 -3.00 0.14 5.59
CA LYS A 47 -4.02 0.54 6.56
C LYS A 47 -5.24 -0.36 6.44
N ALA A 48 -5.77 -0.54 5.23
CA ALA A 48 -6.91 -1.45 5.00
C ALA A 48 -6.61 -2.89 5.44
N LEU A 49 -5.40 -3.40 5.16
CA LEU A 49 -4.95 -4.71 5.64
C LEU A 49 -4.87 -4.78 7.17
N GLY A 50 -4.36 -3.71 7.81
CA GLY A 50 -4.26 -3.59 9.26
C GLY A 50 -5.62 -3.59 9.94
N ASP A 51 -6.56 -2.77 9.44
CA ASP A 51 -7.92 -2.67 9.95
C ASP A 51 -8.65 -4.02 9.88
N ILE A 52 -8.55 -4.72 8.74
CA ILE A 52 -9.13 -6.05 8.58
C ILE A 52 -8.45 -7.08 9.49
N ARG A 53 -7.12 -7.01 9.66
CA ARG A 53 -6.39 -7.87 10.58
C ARG A 53 -6.88 -7.68 12.02
N THR A 54 -7.09 -6.44 12.45
CA THR A 54 -7.61 -6.13 13.79
C THR A 54 -8.98 -6.78 14.02
N VAL A 55 -9.88 -6.67 13.04
CA VAL A 55 -11.20 -7.33 13.11
C VAL A 55 -11.07 -8.86 13.07
N LEU A 56 -10.13 -9.41 12.30
CA LEU A 56 -9.85 -10.85 12.26
C LEU A 56 -9.34 -11.38 13.60
N ILE A 57 -8.46 -10.65 14.28
CA ILE A 57 -7.96 -11.02 15.61
C ILE A 57 -9.16 -11.13 16.57
N TRP A 58 -10.05 -10.14 16.57
CA TRP A 58 -11.26 -10.19 17.40
C TRP A 58 -12.19 -11.35 17.01
N SER A 59 -12.43 -11.55 15.72
CA SER A 59 -13.28 -12.65 15.23
C SER A 59 -12.69 -14.03 15.55
N SER A 60 -11.37 -14.16 15.59
CA SER A 60 -10.68 -15.40 15.97
C SER A 60 -10.83 -15.73 17.44
N ALA A 61 -10.93 -14.70 18.31
CA ALA A 61 -11.22 -14.88 19.73
C ALA A 61 -12.66 -15.38 19.96
N GLN A 62 -13.60 -14.93 19.13
CA GLN A 62 -15.01 -15.35 19.22
C GLN A 62 -15.27 -16.75 18.65
N TYR A 63 -14.51 -17.14 17.61
CA TYR A 63 -14.65 -18.42 16.93
C TYR A 63 -13.31 -19.18 16.88
N PRO A 64 -12.79 -19.62 18.04
CA PRO A 64 -11.57 -20.42 18.05
C PRO A 64 -11.82 -21.70 17.25
N HIS A 65 -10.93 -21.98 16.27
CA HIS A 65 -10.95 -23.16 15.39
C HIS A 65 -11.92 -23.13 14.18
N ASN A 66 -12.55 -22.00 13.84
CA ASN A 66 -13.36 -21.92 12.61
C ASN A 66 -12.86 -20.84 11.65
N ALA A 67 -11.76 -21.10 10.95
CA ALA A 67 -11.19 -20.15 9.98
C ALA A 67 -12.19 -19.78 8.86
N ILE A 68 -13.08 -20.68 8.44
CA ILE A 68 -14.07 -20.33 7.41
C ILE A 68 -15.00 -19.22 7.90
N LYS A 69 -15.46 -19.28 9.16
CA LYS A 69 -16.29 -18.23 9.75
C LYS A 69 -15.49 -16.97 10.08
N THR A 70 -14.27 -17.12 10.58
CA THR A 70 -13.39 -16.00 10.96
C THR A 70 -12.91 -15.22 9.73
N CYS A 71 -12.44 -15.90 8.69
CA CYS A 71 -11.95 -15.28 7.46
C CYS A 71 -13.07 -14.86 6.49
N ASN A 72 -14.34 -14.91 6.89
CA ASN A 72 -15.45 -14.51 6.04
C ASN A 72 -15.58 -12.97 6.05
N PHE A 73 -15.34 -12.35 4.89
CA PHE A 73 -15.37 -10.90 4.78
C PHE A 73 -16.71 -10.25 5.18
N LYS A 74 -17.85 -10.89 4.92
CA LYS A 74 -19.16 -10.37 5.37
C LYS A 74 -19.27 -10.38 6.89
N ASN A 75 -18.77 -11.44 7.53
CA ASN A 75 -18.74 -11.52 8.99
C ASN A 75 -17.79 -10.46 9.59
N ILE A 76 -16.66 -10.17 8.93
CA ILE A 76 -15.73 -9.11 9.31
C ILE A 76 -16.42 -7.74 9.22
N GLN A 77 -17.13 -7.46 8.12
CA GLN A 77 -17.88 -6.20 7.99
C GLN A 77 -18.95 -6.07 9.07
N GLN A 78 -19.72 -7.13 9.32
CA GLN A 78 -20.73 -7.13 10.38
C GLN A 78 -20.12 -6.98 11.77
N ALA A 79 -19.02 -7.68 12.05
CA ALA A 79 -18.28 -7.59 13.31
C ALA A 79 -17.79 -6.18 13.59
N SER A 80 -17.24 -5.49 12.59
CA SER A 80 -16.80 -4.10 12.74
C SER A 80 -17.94 -3.12 13.07
N ALA A 81 -19.17 -3.47 12.69
CA ALA A 81 -20.38 -2.70 13.00
C ALA A 81 -21.04 -3.08 14.34
N HIS A 82 -20.59 -4.14 15.02
CA HIS A 82 -21.16 -4.54 16.32
C HIS A 82 -20.72 -3.60 17.44
N ALA A 83 -21.65 -3.27 18.34
CA ALA A 83 -21.41 -2.37 19.46
C ALA A 83 -20.33 -2.87 20.43
N GLU A 84 -20.18 -4.19 20.61
CA GLU A 84 -19.13 -4.78 21.43
C GLU A 84 -17.74 -4.54 20.84
N PHE A 85 -17.59 -4.72 19.53
CA PHE A 85 -16.35 -4.39 18.84
C PHE A 85 -16.07 -2.89 18.94
N GLN A 86 -17.08 -2.01 18.77
CA GLN A 86 -16.92 -0.56 18.90
C GLN A 86 -16.43 -0.13 20.29
N LYS A 87 -16.97 -0.75 21.37
CA LYS A 87 -16.51 -0.49 22.75
C LYS A 87 -15.07 -0.93 22.97
N ILE A 88 -14.71 -2.11 22.47
CA ILE A 88 -13.34 -2.64 22.54
C ILE A 88 -12.40 -1.76 21.72
N ASN A 89 -12.79 -1.38 20.51
CA ASN A 89 -12.05 -0.51 19.60
C ASN A 89 -11.75 0.85 20.25
N GLN A 90 -12.69 1.41 21.03
CA GLN A 90 -12.45 2.60 21.85
C GLN A 90 -11.47 2.35 23.01
N LEU A 91 -11.54 1.19 23.66
CA LEU A 91 -10.66 0.83 24.77
C LEU A 91 -9.21 0.56 24.33
N PHE A 92 -9.03 0.03 23.12
CA PHE A 92 -7.73 -0.28 22.54
C PHE A 92 -7.21 0.80 21.56
N ASP A 93 -7.92 1.93 21.43
CA ASP A 93 -7.61 3.05 20.52
C ASP A 93 -7.35 2.60 19.06
N TRP A 94 -8.18 1.69 18.58
CA TRP A 94 -8.11 1.17 17.22
C TRP A 94 -8.96 2.05 16.29
N ASN A 95 -8.42 2.49 15.14
CA ASN A 95 -9.16 3.28 14.15
C ASN A 95 -9.52 2.43 12.93
N VAL A 96 -10.55 1.60 13.07
CA VAL A 96 -10.92 0.58 12.08
C VAL A 96 -12.03 1.08 11.17
N SER A 97 -11.74 1.24 9.88
CA SER A 97 -12.75 1.54 8.84
C SER A 97 -12.61 0.53 7.71
N VAL A 98 -13.41 -0.54 7.75
CA VAL A 98 -13.39 -1.59 6.71
C VAL A 98 -14.17 -1.11 5.48
N GLN A 99 -13.51 -0.30 4.64
CA GLN A 99 -14.04 0.12 3.34
C GLN A 99 -13.63 -0.87 2.25
N GLN A 100 -14.60 -1.31 1.42
CA GLN A 100 -14.33 -2.22 0.30
C GLN A 100 -13.59 -1.55 -0.86
N GLN A 101 -13.78 -0.25 -1.01
CA GLN A 101 -13.26 0.53 -2.12
C GLN A 101 -12.81 1.88 -1.60
N THR A 102 -11.59 2.25 -1.97
CA THR A 102 -10.96 3.49 -1.54
C THR A 102 -10.42 4.21 -2.77
N GLN A 103 -9.61 5.26 -2.55
CA GLN A 103 -9.11 6.07 -3.65
C GLN A 103 -8.27 5.25 -4.63
N TYR A 104 -7.40 4.35 -4.14
CA TYR A 104 -6.46 3.60 -4.98
C TYR A 104 -6.71 2.08 -5.05
N LEU A 105 -7.60 1.57 -4.22
CA LEU A 105 -7.86 0.13 -4.12
C LEU A 105 -9.11 -0.24 -4.92
N GLU A 106 -8.99 -1.32 -5.70
CA GLU A 106 -10.08 -1.85 -6.53
C GLU A 106 -11.01 -2.73 -5.69
N ARG A 107 -10.43 -3.66 -4.93
CA ARG A 107 -11.17 -4.65 -4.15
C ARG A 107 -10.32 -5.25 -3.05
N ILE A 108 -10.99 -5.70 -2.00
CA ILE A 108 -10.40 -6.46 -0.91
C ILE A 108 -11.04 -7.84 -0.86
N LYS A 109 -10.23 -8.90 -0.80
CA LYS A 109 -10.66 -10.29 -0.67
C LYS A 109 -10.13 -10.87 0.62
N VAL A 110 -11.01 -11.49 1.41
CA VAL A 110 -10.63 -12.25 2.59
C VAL A 110 -11.19 -13.66 2.46
N PHE A 111 -10.32 -14.66 2.64
CA PHE A 111 -10.69 -16.07 2.53
C PHE A 111 -9.77 -16.93 3.40
N ALA A 112 -10.28 -18.09 3.83
CA ALA A 112 -9.47 -19.11 4.48
C ALA A 112 -8.66 -19.88 3.43
N ILE A 113 -7.40 -20.19 3.75
CA ILE A 113 -6.58 -21.11 2.96
C ILE A 113 -6.97 -22.55 3.35
N ASN A 114 -6.71 -23.51 2.45
CA ASN A 114 -7.12 -24.92 2.56
C ASN A 114 -6.75 -25.64 3.87
N ASP A 115 -5.85 -25.07 4.68
CA ASP A 115 -5.45 -25.60 5.99
C ASP A 115 -6.45 -25.30 7.12
N LEU A 116 -7.50 -24.49 6.86
CA LEU A 116 -8.53 -24.08 7.83
C LEU A 116 -7.97 -23.41 9.10
N GLN A 117 -6.73 -22.94 9.05
CA GLN A 117 -6.05 -22.26 10.16
C GLN A 117 -5.44 -20.93 9.73
N THR A 118 -5.41 -20.67 8.42
CA THR A 118 -4.82 -19.45 7.88
C THR A 118 -5.85 -18.61 7.15
N CYS A 119 -5.95 -17.33 7.51
CA CYS A 119 -6.70 -16.33 6.75
C CYS A 119 -5.77 -15.63 5.75
N MET A 120 -6.24 -15.43 4.53
CA MET A 120 -5.57 -14.60 3.54
C MET A 120 -6.41 -13.35 3.29
N ILE A 121 -5.80 -12.19 3.51
CA ILE A 121 -6.34 -10.87 3.16
C ILE A 121 -5.56 -10.40 1.93
N LYS A 122 -6.22 -10.21 0.79
CA LYS A 122 -5.61 -9.66 -0.42
C LYS A 122 -6.26 -8.34 -0.78
N VAL A 123 -5.45 -7.32 -0.98
CA VAL A 123 -5.87 -5.99 -1.43
C VAL A 123 -5.30 -5.76 -2.82
N TYR A 124 -6.18 -5.45 -3.78
CA TYR A 124 -5.82 -5.19 -5.17
C TYR A 124 -5.84 -3.68 -5.44
N PHE A 125 -4.80 -3.17 -6.09
CA PHE A 125 -4.75 -1.80 -6.58
C PHE A 125 -5.55 -1.67 -7.88
N LYS A 126 -6.18 -0.52 -8.09
CA LYS A 126 -6.83 -0.19 -9.37
C LYS A 126 -5.82 -0.25 -10.51
N TYR A 127 -6.31 -0.59 -11.69
CA TYR A 127 -5.55 -0.58 -12.93
C TYR A 127 -5.92 0.67 -13.73
N ASP A 128 -5.52 1.85 -13.24
CA ASP A 128 -5.77 3.13 -13.89
C ASP A 128 -4.64 4.15 -13.59
N HIS A 129 -4.67 5.30 -14.26
CA HIS A 129 -3.65 6.34 -14.17
C HIS A 129 -3.59 7.08 -12.82
N SER A 130 -4.58 6.89 -11.93
CA SER A 130 -4.54 7.45 -10.57
C SER A 130 -3.58 6.69 -9.66
N VAL A 131 -3.25 5.45 -10.02
CA VAL A 131 -2.31 4.57 -9.30
C VAL A 131 -0.94 4.62 -9.98
N SER A 132 0.13 4.62 -9.18
CA SER A 132 1.49 4.55 -9.70
C SER A 132 1.68 3.27 -10.53
N ASP A 133 2.42 3.37 -11.64
CA ASP A 133 2.79 2.23 -12.49
C ASP A 133 3.48 1.10 -11.70
N ASP A 134 4.16 1.46 -10.60
CA ASP A 134 4.79 0.49 -9.69
C ASP A 134 3.77 -0.43 -8.99
N LEU A 135 2.50 0.00 -8.88
CA LEU A 135 1.44 -0.62 -8.09
C LEU A 135 0.18 -0.99 -8.90
N ALA A 136 -0.09 -0.32 -10.01
CA ALA A 136 -1.32 -0.49 -10.78
C ALA A 136 -1.57 -1.96 -11.17
N GLY A 137 -2.77 -2.47 -10.85
CA GLY A 137 -3.16 -3.87 -11.08
C GLY A 137 -2.42 -4.93 -10.23
N LYS A 138 -1.51 -4.51 -9.35
CA LYS A 138 -0.79 -5.40 -8.42
C LYS A 138 -1.58 -5.58 -7.13
N TYR A 139 -1.08 -6.44 -6.25
CA TYR A 139 -1.69 -6.69 -4.95
C TYR A 139 -0.65 -6.74 -3.84
N ILE A 140 -1.12 -6.43 -2.64
CA ILE A 140 -0.44 -6.74 -1.38
C ILE A 140 -1.40 -7.57 -0.52
N ALA A 141 -0.85 -8.53 0.20
CA ALA A 141 -1.62 -9.49 0.95
C ALA A 141 -0.99 -9.81 2.28
N TYR A 142 -1.82 -10.07 3.29
CA TYR A 142 -1.41 -10.63 4.56
C TYR A 142 -1.95 -12.05 4.71
N ARG A 143 -1.03 -12.98 4.97
CA ARG A 143 -1.32 -14.33 5.38
C ARG A 143 -1.25 -14.36 6.91
N TYR A 144 -2.39 -14.56 7.55
CA TYR A 144 -2.54 -14.54 9.00
C TYR A 144 -2.82 -15.96 9.51
N ASP A 145 -1.88 -16.49 10.28
CA ASP A 145 -2.00 -17.77 10.97
C ASP A 145 -2.77 -17.54 12.29
N LEU A 146 -4.00 -18.08 12.35
CA LEU A 146 -4.89 -17.94 13.49
C LEU A 146 -4.38 -18.68 14.73
N LYS A 147 -3.57 -19.74 14.56
CA LYS A 147 -3.05 -20.56 15.66
C LYS A 147 -1.85 -19.90 16.32
N ASN A 148 -0.92 -19.38 15.51
CA ASN A 148 0.34 -18.84 15.99
C ASN A 148 0.34 -17.31 16.09
N ASN A 149 -0.75 -16.64 15.70
CA ASN A 149 -0.86 -15.18 15.62
C ASN A 149 0.27 -14.54 14.77
N LYS A 150 0.72 -15.26 13.73
CA LYS A 150 1.78 -14.80 12.84
C LYS A 150 1.19 -14.18 11.59
N THR A 151 1.77 -13.08 11.16
CA THR A 151 1.39 -12.41 9.90
C THR A 151 2.57 -12.40 8.96
N GLU A 152 2.35 -12.83 7.74
CA GLU A 152 3.32 -12.77 6.67
C GLU A 152 2.78 -11.88 5.55
N CYS A 153 3.64 -11.03 5.01
CA CYS A 153 3.29 -10.18 3.87
C CYS A 153 3.66 -10.86 2.55
N LEU A 154 2.72 -10.89 1.61
CA LEU A 154 2.86 -11.45 0.28
C LEU A 154 2.51 -10.38 -0.77
N THR A 155 3.20 -10.33 -1.90
CA THR A 155 2.92 -9.31 -2.94
C THR A 155 3.51 -9.68 -4.29
N ASN A 156 2.89 -9.22 -5.38
CA ASN A 156 3.50 -9.24 -6.72
C ASN A 156 4.10 -7.88 -7.13
N ILE A 157 4.30 -6.95 -6.18
CA ILE A 157 4.96 -5.67 -6.42
C ILE A 157 6.48 -5.88 -6.62
N GLU A 158 6.97 -5.45 -7.78
CA GLU A 158 8.36 -5.66 -8.21
C GLU A 158 9.35 -4.65 -7.62
N LYS A 159 8.88 -3.46 -7.23
CA LYS A 159 9.75 -2.43 -6.70
C LYS A 159 10.11 -2.73 -5.25
N TYR A 160 11.31 -3.25 -5.03
CA TYR A 160 11.80 -3.70 -3.71
C TYR A 160 11.71 -2.60 -2.64
N SER A 161 12.01 -1.34 -2.97
CA SER A 161 11.95 -0.23 -2.01
C SER A 161 10.55 0.01 -1.44
N LEU A 162 9.50 -0.42 -2.13
CA LEU A 162 8.13 -0.31 -1.65
C LEU A 162 7.75 -1.46 -0.71
N VAL A 163 8.26 -2.67 -0.96
CA VAL A 163 7.77 -3.92 -0.33
C VAL A 163 8.88 -4.74 0.34
N LYS A 164 9.86 -4.07 0.94
CA LYS A 164 11.05 -4.68 1.59
C LYS A 164 10.75 -5.84 2.54
N PHE A 165 9.62 -5.79 3.26
CA PHE A 165 9.23 -6.78 4.28
C PHE A 165 8.20 -7.80 3.78
N CYS A 166 7.94 -7.85 2.48
CA CYS A 166 6.99 -8.76 1.87
C CYS A 166 7.71 -9.78 0.99
N THR A 167 7.24 -11.01 1.04
CA THR A 167 7.67 -12.10 0.17
C THR A 167 6.91 -12.02 -1.15
N ARG A 168 7.54 -12.46 -2.24
CA ARG A 168 6.91 -12.55 -3.56
C ARG A 168 6.32 -13.94 -3.79
#